data_AF-A0AA85GH19-F1
#
_entry.id   AF-A0AA85GH19-F1
#
_cell.length_a   1.000
_cell.length_b   1.000
_cell.length_c   1.000
_cell.angle_alpha   90.00
_cell.angle_beta   90.00
_cell.angle_gamma   90.00
#
_symmetry.space_group_name_H-M   'P 1'
#
loop_
_entity.id
_entity.type
_entity.pdbx_description
1 polymer ?
#
loop_
_entity_poly.entity_id
_entity_poly.type
_entity_poly.pdbx_seq_one_letter_code
_entity_poly.pdbx_strand_id
1 'polypeptide(L)'
;MICNFISTRYHFFQVSIHKISGHCDKEMTLSDENNGGRKTVDICDLVLDYVTQFPFAKDVKSRINLDDIHSSDIDFTRLHITHKKTKYLLPNIVNSDAKQSIAAPPTPLSPTLKKNLKSHVLFSSIFTNKTSETQTNHLRTERRTSSSCRLSLQKVVTKGGSINLQIGPPSMSVQANGGFRRELTMSKNMEEVFEEELIWTLDTEIVVPPGYNTRAELIITEDEYYGKFQVETIFEGSISVKLRDKKDGSVVSVVIINDLSKLLTAKNGFHPIPNSTNAVCFVNEGSCHCHYGVGQRVELQEEKI
;
A
#
# COMPACT_ATOMS: atom_id res chain seq x y z
N MET A 1 9.58 -7.67 -58.28
CA MET A 1 8.15 -7.29 -58.17
C MET A 1 7.55 -8.15 -57.08
N ILE A 2 7.58 -7.67 -55.84
CA ILE A 2 7.08 -8.36 -54.65
C ILE A 2 6.04 -7.41 -54.07
N CYS A 3 4.76 -7.76 -54.20
CA CYS A 3 3.67 -6.95 -53.68
C CYS A 3 3.56 -7.17 -52.17
N ASN A 4 3.98 -6.17 -51.39
CA ASN A 4 3.66 -6.03 -49.98
C ASN A 4 2.19 -5.62 -49.85
N PHE A 5 1.34 -6.45 -49.23
CA PHE A 5 0.07 -6.00 -48.67
C PHE A 5 0.23 -5.86 -47.16
N ILE A 6 0.51 -4.63 -46.73
CA ILE A 6 0.39 -4.22 -45.32
C ILE A 6 -1.04 -3.69 -45.17
N SER A 7 -1.91 -4.46 -44.52
CA SER A 7 -3.22 -3.97 -44.08
C SER A 7 -3.08 -3.40 -42.67
N THR A 8 -2.76 -2.12 -42.57
CA THR A 8 -2.88 -1.35 -41.32
C THR A 8 -4.29 -0.77 -41.25
N ARG A 9 -5.19 -1.41 -40.50
CA ARG A 9 -6.35 -0.73 -39.91
C ARG A 9 -6.25 -0.80 -38.39
N TYR A 10 -5.76 0.28 -37.81
CA TYR A 10 -5.92 0.55 -36.38
C TYR A 10 -7.39 0.87 -36.14
N HIS A 11 -8.15 -0.07 -35.57
CA HIS A 11 -9.46 0.24 -35.03
C HIS A 11 -9.29 0.99 -33.72
N PHE A 12 -9.89 2.17 -33.62
CA PHE A 12 -9.95 2.95 -32.39
C PHE A 12 -10.86 2.20 -31.40
N PHE A 13 -10.26 1.62 -30.36
CA PHE A 13 -11.01 1.00 -29.26
C PHE A 13 -11.41 2.09 -28.26
N GLN A 14 -12.71 2.29 -28.05
CA GLN A 14 -13.21 3.14 -26.97
C GLN A 14 -13.38 2.29 -25.71
N VAL A 15 -12.36 2.28 -24.86
CA VAL A 15 -12.40 1.61 -23.55
C VAL A 15 -12.93 2.60 -22.51
N SER A 16 -13.99 2.22 -21.80
CA SER A 16 -14.54 3.04 -20.71
C SER A 16 -14.51 2.27 -19.39
N ILE A 17 -13.79 2.80 -18.40
CA ILE A 17 -13.68 2.23 -17.05
C ILE A 17 -14.66 2.97 -16.14
N HIS A 18 -15.64 2.25 -15.60
CA HIS A 18 -16.60 2.79 -14.63
C HIS A 18 -16.40 2.10 -13.27
N LYS A 19 -16.52 2.85 -12.16
CA LYS A 19 -16.09 2.45 -10.81
C LYS A 19 -17.26 2.31 -9.85
N ILE A 20 -17.23 1.29 -8.99
CA ILE A 20 -18.06 1.14 -7.79
C ILE A 20 -17.13 0.78 -6.63
N SER A 21 -17.15 1.53 -5.52
CA SER A 21 -16.31 1.25 -4.34
C SER A 21 -17.12 0.55 -3.25
N GLY A 22 -16.68 -0.62 -2.80
CA GLY A 22 -17.16 -1.27 -1.59
C GLY A 22 -15.99 -1.52 -0.64
N HIS A 23 -16.13 -1.08 0.61
CA HIS A 23 -15.20 -1.42 1.70
C HIS A 23 -15.68 -2.75 2.31
N CYS A 24 -14.83 -3.77 2.35
CA CYS A 24 -15.16 -5.06 2.96
C CYS A 24 -14.24 -5.30 4.15
N ASP A 25 -14.76 -5.06 5.36
CA ASP A 25 -14.11 -5.43 6.61
C ASP A 25 -14.29 -6.94 6.82
N LYS A 26 -13.30 -7.74 6.45
CA LYS A 26 -13.21 -9.14 6.89
C LYS A 26 -12.12 -9.25 7.95
N GLU A 27 -12.57 -9.36 9.19
CA GLU A 27 -11.75 -9.73 10.34
C GLU A 27 -11.37 -11.22 10.20
N MET A 28 -10.08 -11.50 10.03
CA MET A 28 -9.58 -12.88 9.96
C MET A 28 -8.51 -13.10 11.03
N THR A 29 -8.72 -14.16 11.80
CA THR A 29 -7.92 -14.57 12.96
C THR A 29 -6.51 -15.00 12.55
N LEU A 30 -5.52 -14.55 13.34
CA LEU A 30 -4.09 -14.83 13.19
C LEU A 30 -3.79 -16.31 13.46
N SER A 31 -3.20 -16.99 12.47
CA SER A 31 -2.29 -18.12 12.71
C SER A 31 -0.85 -17.65 12.46
N ASP A 32 -0.07 -17.60 13.53
CA ASP A 32 1.36 -17.29 13.51
C ASP A 32 2.14 -18.47 12.93
N GLU A 33 3.01 -18.20 11.96
CA GLU A 33 4.33 -18.83 11.80
C GLU A 33 5.06 -18.18 10.60
N ASN A 34 5.98 -17.24 10.84
CA ASN A 34 7.40 -17.39 10.47
C ASN A 34 8.24 -16.20 10.97
N ASN A 35 9.41 -16.52 11.52
CA ASN A 35 10.13 -15.71 12.49
C ASN A 35 11.06 -14.67 11.82
N GLY A 36 10.59 -13.42 11.78
CA GLY A 36 11.39 -12.20 11.69
C GLY A 36 10.72 -11.18 12.59
N GLY A 37 10.98 -11.27 13.90
CA GLY A 37 10.16 -10.70 14.97
C GLY A 37 9.60 -9.30 14.67
N ARG A 38 8.26 -9.21 14.63
CA ARG A 38 7.53 -7.94 14.55
C ARG A 38 7.96 -7.04 15.72
N LYS A 39 8.30 -5.79 15.43
CA LYS A 39 8.71 -4.79 16.44
C LYS A 39 7.67 -3.69 16.53
N THR A 40 6.85 -3.76 17.55
CA THR A 40 5.85 -2.73 17.89
C THR A 40 6.36 -1.92 19.06
N VAL A 41 6.24 -0.59 18.98
CA VAL A 41 6.63 0.34 20.04
C VAL A 41 5.47 1.27 20.34
N ASP A 42 4.92 1.24 21.56
CA ASP A 42 3.82 2.11 21.95
C ASP A 42 4.31 3.36 22.70
N ILE A 43 3.93 4.55 22.22
CA ILE A 43 4.36 5.79 22.86
C ILE A 43 3.70 6.02 24.23
N CYS A 44 2.54 5.44 24.52
CA CYS A 44 1.92 5.54 25.85
C CYS A 44 2.75 4.76 26.88
N ASP A 45 3.19 3.55 26.54
CA ASP A 45 4.04 2.74 27.41
C ASP A 45 5.35 3.46 27.73
N LEU A 46 5.97 4.08 26.71
CA LEU A 46 7.18 4.88 26.90
C LEU A 46 6.96 6.09 27.81
N VAL A 47 5.79 6.75 27.71
CA VAL A 47 5.43 7.88 28.57
C VAL A 47 5.28 7.43 30.02
N LEU A 48 4.62 6.30 30.26
CA LEU A 48 4.46 5.73 31.59
C LEU A 48 5.82 5.36 32.20
N ASP A 49 6.69 4.69 31.43
CA ASP A 49 8.05 4.34 31.84
C ASP A 49 8.89 5.58 32.18
N TYR A 50 8.75 6.66 31.41
CA TYR A 50 9.46 7.91 31.68
C TYR A 50 8.97 8.60 32.96
N VAL A 51 7.65 8.64 33.17
CA VAL A 51 7.04 9.30 34.33
C VAL A 51 7.36 8.56 35.63
N THR A 52 7.38 7.23 35.63
CA THR A 52 7.74 6.43 36.82
C THR A 52 9.18 6.67 37.28
N GLN A 53 10.08 7.02 36.37
CA GLN A 53 11.49 7.34 36.63
C GLN A 53 11.75 8.82 36.89
N PHE A 54 10.72 9.67 36.81
CA PHE A 54 10.89 11.12 36.92
C PHE A 54 11.27 11.54 38.36
N PRO A 55 12.22 12.47 38.55
CA PRO A 55 12.72 12.85 39.86
C PRO A 55 11.77 13.81 40.59
N PHE A 56 10.69 13.28 41.17
CA PHE A 56 9.74 14.06 41.96
C PHE A 56 10.29 14.50 43.32
N ALA A 57 9.87 15.67 43.78
CA ALA A 57 10.05 16.10 45.16
C ALA A 57 9.31 15.15 46.13
N LYS A 58 9.84 14.98 47.35
CA LYS A 58 9.36 13.98 48.32
C LYS A 58 7.88 14.17 48.70
N ASP A 59 7.47 15.42 48.84
CA ASP A 59 6.10 15.83 49.14
C ASP A 59 5.12 15.42 48.03
N VAL A 60 5.47 15.67 46.76
CA VAL A 60 4.67 15.24 45.60
C VAL A 60 4.64 13.72 45.49
N LYS A 61 5.80 13.07 45.58
CA LYS A 61 5.94 11.60 45.48
C LYS A 61 5.10 10.85 46.52
N SER A 62 4.95 11.42 47.71
CA SER A 62 4.14 10.83 48.79
C SER A 62 2.64 10.82 48.51
N ARG A 63 2.16 11.73 47.65
CA ARG A 63 0.74 11.95 47.35
C ARG A 63 0.26 11.31 46.06
N ILE A 64 1.13 11.14 45.06
CA ILE A 64 0.77 10.68 43.71
C ILE A 64 0.70 9.16 43.60
N ASN A 65 -0.30 8.63 42.88
CA ASN A 65 -0.33 7.22 42.50
C ASN A 65 0.37 7.01 41.14
N LEU A 66 1.60 6.47 41.16
CA LEU A 66 2.33 6.19 39.91
C LEU A 66 1.93 4.86 39.27
N ASP A 67 1.33 3.95 40.05
CA ASP A 67 0.93 2.62 39.58
C ASP A 67 -0.44 2.65 38.87
N ASP A 68 -1.17 3.77 38.96
CA ASP A 68 -2.54 3.95 38.46
C ASP A 68 -2.65 5.16 37.53
N ILE A 69 -1.64 5.36 36.67
CA ILE A 69 -1.71 6.38 35.63
C ILE A 69 -2.44 5.78 34.43
N HIS A 70 -3.59 6.35 34.07
CA HIS A 70 -4.35 5.91 32.92
C HIS A 70 -3.93 6.63 31.64
N SER A 71 -4.21 6.02 30.48
CA SER A 71 -3.98 6.64 29.16
C SER A 71 -4.73 7.97 28.99
N SER A 72 -5.85 8.16 29.69
CA SER A 72 -6.63 9.41 29.71
C SER A 72 -5.94 10.54 30.48
N ASP A 73 -4.95 10.23 31.31
CA ASP A 73 -4.13 11.22 32.00
C ASP A 73 -2.97 11.74 31.14
N ILE A 74 -2.71 11.07 30.00
CA ILE A 74 -1.72 11.48 29.01
C ILE A 74 -2.39 12.40 27.98
N ASP A 75 -2.00 13.66 27.99
CA ASP A 75 -2.46 14.68 27.07
C ASP A 75 -1.48 14.85 25.91
N PHE A 76 -1.95 14.44 24.72
CA PHE A 76 -1.25 14.54 23.45
C PHE A 76 -1.71 15.73 22.59
N THR A 77 -2.55 16.63 23.11
CA THR A 77 -3.12 17.74 22.33
C THR A 77 -2.06 18.66 21.71
N ARG A 78 -0.89 18.77 22.35
CA ARG A 78 0.26 19.55 21.86
C ARG A 78 1.31 18.70 21.14
N LEU A 79 0.99 17.45 20.80
CA LEU A 79 1.84 16.56 20.02
C LEU A 79 1.31 16.48 18.59
N HIS A 80 2.11 16.95 17.64
CA HIS A 80 1.86 16.83 16.22
C HIS A 80 2.54 15.56 15.70
N ILE A 81 1.78 14.70 15.03
CA ILE A 81 2.27 13.48 14.40
C ILE A 81 2.10 13.64 12.90
N THR A 82 3.19 13.60 12.15
CA THR A 82 3.20 13.79 10.70
C THR A 82 3.85 12.59 10.03
N HIS A 83 3.18 12.02 9.02
CA HIS A 83 3.74 10.94 8.21
C HIS A 83 4.33 11.51 6.93
N LYS A 84 5.59 11.18 6.62
CA LYS A 84 6.17 11.48 5.32
C LYS A 84 5.66 10.49 4.27
N LYS A 85 5.81 10.86 3.01
CA LYS A 85 5.47 10.01 1.86
C LYS A 85 6.15 8.64 1.96
N THR A 86 5.38 7.60 1.65
CA THR A 86 5.86 6.22 1.56
C THR A 86 7.02 6.10 0.58
N LYS A 87 8.09 5.42 1.01
CA LYS A 87 9.24 5.06 0.18
C LYS A 87 9.25 3.55 -0.02
N TYR A 88 9.18 3.12 -1.27
CA TYR A 88 9.30 1.71 -1.62
C TYR A 88 10.75 1.32 -1.83
N LEU A 89 11.17 0.23 -1.21
CA LEU A 89 12.53 -0.28 -1.31
C LEU A 89 12.61 -1.17 -2.56
N LEU A 90 13.57 -0.88 -3.42
CA LEU A 90 13.86 -1.71 -4.58
C LEU A 90 14.33 -3.10 -4.12
N PRO A 91 13.94 -4.18 -4.82
CA PRO A 91 14.56 -5.48 -4.58
C PRO A 91 16.07 -5.33 -4.83
N ASN A 92 16.89 -5.65 -3.84
CA ASN A 92 18.33 -5.75 -4.05
C ASN A 92 18.57 -6.86 -5.08
N ILE A 93 18.82 -6.48 -6.33
CA ILE A 93 19.32 -7.39 -7.33
C ILE A 93 20.78 -7.67 -6.95
N VAL A 94 20.99 -8.75 -6.21
CA VAL A 94 22.34 -9.32 -6.07
C VAL A 94 22.68 -9.90 -7.43
N ASN A 95 23.25 -9.07 -8.31
CA ASN A 95 24.00 -9.57 -9.44
C ASN A 95 25.28 -10.20 -8.89
N SER A 96 25.23 -11.48 -8.55
CA SER A 96 26.41 -12.32 -8.69
C SER A 96 26.76 -12.32 -10.17
N ASP A 97 28.00 -11.96 -10.49
CA ASP A 97 28.60 -11.93 -11.84
C ASP A 97 28.54 -10.59 -12.57
N ALA A 98 29.37 -9.63 -12.13
CA ALA A 98 29.99 -8.68 -13.06
C ALA A 98 31.34 -8.20 -12.52
N LYS A 99 32.43 -8.77 -13.08
CA LYS A 99 33.76 -8.17 -13.01
C LYS A 99 33.73 -6.80 -13.71
N GLN A 100 34.01 -5.77 -12.92
CA GLN A 100 34.79 -4.56 -13.22
C GLN A 100 34.97 -4.18 -14.71
N SER A 101 34.32 -3.10 -15.15
CA SER A 101 34.91 -2.15 -16.12
C SER A 101 34.27 -0.77 -15.99
N ILE A 102 35.07 0.24 -16.35
CA ILE A 102 34.99 1.65 -15.94
C ILE A 102 34.21 2.49 -16.97
N ALA A 103 33.52 3.53 -16.47
CA ALA A 103 33.05 4.76 -17.14
C ALA A 103 31.88 4.70 -18.14
N ALA A 104 30.69 5.07 -17.66
CA ALA A 104 29.69 5.88 -18.37
C ALA A 104 28.67 6.49 -17.36
N PRO A 105 28.02 7.63 -17.65
CA PRO A 105 27.10 8.30 -16.72
C PRO A 105 25.87 7.43 -16.42
N PRO A 106 25.28 7.49 -15.21
CA PRO A 106 24.17 6.63 -14.85
C PRO A 106 22.89 7.06 -15.58
N THR A 107 22.52 6.32 -16.62
CA THR A 107 21.17 6.30 -17.17
C THR A 107 20.21 5.79 -16.08
N PRO A 108 19.03 6.40 -15.88
CA PRO A 108 18.07 5.94 -14.86
C PRO A 108 17.51 4.55 -15.25
N LEU A 109 18.10 3.51 -14.69
CA LEU A 109 17.62 2.13 -14.79
C LEU A 109 16.28 2.04 -14.06
N SER A 110 15.23 1.77 -14.82
CA SER A 110 13.88 1.52 -14.31
C SER A 110 13.89 0.28 -13.40
N PRO A 111 13.09 0.24 -12.33
CA PRO A 111 12.97 -0.93 -11.47
C PRO A 111 12.53 -2.14 -12.29
N THR A 112 13.38 -3.16 -12.42
CA THR A 112 12.97 -4.46 -12.95
C THR A 112 12.14 -5.18 -11.89
N LEU A 113 10.85 -4.85 -11.88
CA LEU A 113 9.76 -5.68 -11.37
C LEU A 113 9.92 -7.07 -12.00
N LYS A 114 9.94 -8.15 -11.20
CA LYS A 114 9.72 -9.50 -11.75
C LYS A 114 8.27 -9.54 -12.26
N LYS A 115 8.08 -9.14 -13.51
CA LYS A 115 6.79 -9.18 -14.22
C LYS A 115 6.44 -10.64 -14.47
N ASN A 116 5.72 -11.27 -13.55
CA ASN A 116 5.03 -12.53 -13.80
C ASN A 116 3.67 -12.19 -14.39
N LEU A 117 3.68 -11.63 -15.60
CA LEU A 117 2.46 -11.30 -16.34
C LEU A 117 1.74 -12.61 -16.66
N LYS A 118 0.54 -12.78 -16.10
CA LYS A 118 -0.33 -13.92 -16.40
C LYS A 118 -1.42 -13.42 -17.34
N SER A 119 -1.50 -14.02 -18.52
CA SER A 119 -2.56 -13.73 -19.48
C SER A 119 -3.60 -14.85 -19.47
N HIS A 120 -4.86 -14.47 -19.42
CA HIS A 120 -5.98 -15.39 -19.39
C HIS A 120 -6.95 -15.07 -20.52
N VAL A 121 -7.32 -16.07 -21.31
CA VAL A 121 -8.48 -15.99 -22.22
C VAL A 121 -9.72 -16.11 -21.35
N LEU A 122 -10.54 -15.08 -21.35
CA LEU A 122 -11.73 -15.00 -20.49
C LEU A 122 -13.00 -15.37 -21.23
N PHE A 123 -13.00 -15.13 -22.53
CA PHE A 123 -14.15 -15.35 -23.39
C PHE A 123 -13.65 -15.60 -24.81
N SER A 124 -14.27 -16.57 -25.48
CA SER A 124 -14.03 -16.90 -26.88
C SER A 124 -15.38 -17.04 -27.59
N SER A 125 -15.61 -16.27 -28.65
CA SER A 125 -16.75 -16.42 -29.56
C SER A 125 -16.29 -16.77 -30.95
N ILE A 126 -17.12 -17.50 -31.69
CA ILE A 126 -16.89 -17.80 -33.10
C ILE A 126 -18.05 -17.20 -33.88
N PHE A 127 -17.73 -16.32 -34.83
CA PHE A 127 -18.67 -15.74 -35.77
C PHE A 127 -18.53 -16.47 -37.10
N THR A 128 -19.62 -17.06 -37.58
CA THR A 128 -19.60 -17.92 -38.78
C THR A 128 -20.35 -17.25 -39.91
N ASN A 129 -19.68 -17.06 -41.05
CA ASN A 129 -20.30 -16.51 -42.25
C ASN A 129 -20.32 -17.56 -43.37
N LYS A 130 -21.48 -18.19 -43.56
CA LYS A 130 -21.73 -19.15 -44.65
C LYS A 130 -22.34 -18.50 -45.90
N THR A 131 -22.47 -17.17 -45.94
CA THR A 131 -23.04 -16.46 -47.09
C THR A 131 -21.95 -16.07 -48.09
N SER A 132 -22.36 -15.52 -49.22
CA SER A 132 -21.47 -15.01 -50.28
C SER A 132 -20.99 -13.57 -50.05
N GLU A 133 -21.48 -12.91 -49.00
CA GLU A 133 -21.21 -11.49 -48.71
C GLU A 133 -20.58 -11.34 -47.33
N THR A 134 -19.77 -10.29 -47.15
CA THR A 134 -19.13 -10.01 -45.87
C THR A 134 -20.16 -9.60 -44.82
N GLN A 135 -20.03 -10.11 -43.60
CA GLN A 135 -20.92 -9.76 -42.49
C GLN A 135 -20.16 -8.97 -41.43
N THR A 136 -20.80 -7.95 -40.85
CA THR A 136 -20.25 -7.20 -39.70
C THR A 136 -21.12 -7.49 -38.49
N ASN A 137 -20.50 -7.98 -37.42
CA ASN A 137 -21.16 -8.29 -36.16
C ASN A 137 -20.68 -7.31 -35.08
N HIS A 138 -21.55 -6.92 -34.17
CA HIS A 138 -21.17 -6.10 -33.02
C HIS A 138 -20.99 -7.00 -31.79
N LEU A 139 -19.81 -6.95 -31.18
CA LEU A 139 -19.48 -7.64 -29.94
C LEU A 139 -19.35 -6.61 -28.82
N ARG A 140 -20.28 -6.70 -27.85
CA ARG A 140 -20.23 -5.91 -26.62
C ARG A 140 -20.05 -6.83 -25.41
N THR A 141 -19.13 -6.49 -24.53
CA THR A 141 -18.85 -7.28 -23.32
C THR A 141 -18.52 -6.35 -22.16
N GLU A 142 -19.04 -6.67 -20.98
CA GLU A 142 -18.68 -6.05 -19.71
C GLU A 142 -18.07 -7.11 -18.79
N ARG A 143 -17.02 -6.74 -18.05
CA ARG A 143 -16.43 -7.58 -17.03
C ARG A 143 -16.10 -6.78 -15.78
N ARG A 144 -16.18 -7.43 -14.63
CA ARG A 144 -15.67 -6.89 -13.36
C ARG A 144 -14.47 -7.72 -12.90
N THR A 145 -13.40 -7.07 -12.50
CA THR A 145 -12.23 -7.69 -11.88
C THR A 145 -11.99 -7.06 -10.52
N SER A 146 -11.64 -7.87 -9.53
CA SER A 146 -11.18 -7.37 -8.24
C SER A 146 -9.65 -7.28 -8.24
N SER A 147 -9.12 -6.10 -7.91
CA SER A 147 -7.70 -5.91 -7.57
C SER A 147 -7.56 -5.92 -6.07
N SER A 148 -6.51 -6.54 -5.55
CA SER A 148 -6.25 -6.60 -4.11
C SER A 148 -4.87 -6.06 -3.79
N CYS A 149 -4.71 -5.42 -2.63
CA CYS A 149 -3.41 -5.15 -2.08
C CYS A 149 -3.38 -5.44 -0.58
N ARG A 150 -2.52 -6.36 -0.18
CA ARG A 150 -2.26 -6.74 1.20
C ARG A 150 -1.09 -5.95 1.73
N LEU A 151 -1.29 -5.22 2.81
CA LEU A 151 -0.25 -4.54 3.58
C LEU A 151 0.07 -5.33 4.84
N SER A 152 1.34 -5.42 5.20
CA SER A 152 1.79 -6.03 6.45
C SER A 152 2.90 -5.18 7.07
N LEU A 153 2.74 -4.81 8.34
CA LEU A 153 3.69 -4.01 9.11
C LEU A 153 4.62 -4.94 9.88
N GLN A 154 5.93 -4.67 9.81
CA GLN A 154 6.94 -5.41 10.57
C GLN A 154 7.59 -4.59 11.67
N LYS A 155 7.73 -3.27 11.46
CA LYS A 155 8.23 -2.33 12.47
C LYS A 155 7.29 -1.13 12.51
N VAL A 156 6.68 -0.86 13.66
CA VAL A 156 5.68 0.20 13.76
C VAL A 156 5.69 0.88 15.13
N VAL A 157 5.37 2.17 15.12
CA VAL A 157 5.06 2.94 16.32
C VAL A 157 3.54 3.09 16.47
N THR A 158 3.03 2.82 17.67
CA THR A 158 1.61 2.91 18.03
C THR A 158 1.37 3.99 19.09
N LYS A 159 0.12 4.44 19.19
CA LYS A 159 -0.37 5.28 20.27
C LYS A 159 -1.56 4.59 20.94
N GLY A 160 -1.36 4.04 22.14
CA GLY A 160 -2.39 3.31 22.86
C GLY A 160 -2.94 2.12 22.07
N GLY A 161 -2.03 1.37 21.43
CA GLY A 161 -2.33 0.23 20.57
C GLY A 161 -2.88 0.59 19.19
N SER A 162 -3.19 1.85 18.93
CA SER A 162 -3.71 2.30 17.63
C SER A 162 -2.59 2.75 16.69
N ILE A 163 -2.76 2.45 15.42
CA ILE A 163 -1.88 2.88 14.32
C ILE A 163 -2.66 3.89 13.50
N ASN A 164 -2.00 4.86 12.89
CA ASN A 164 -2.59 5.60 11.80
C ASN A 164 -1.47 5.83 10.81
N LEU A 165 -1.44 5.05 9.73
CA LEU A 165 -0.42 5.18 8.70
C LEU A 165 -1.09 5.29 7.34
N GLN A 166 -0.70 6.32 6.60
CA GLN A 166 -1.11 6.55 5.23
C GLN A 166 -0.05 5.99 4.29
N ILE A 167 -0.41 4.95 3.55
CA ILE A 167 0.50 4.23 2.66
C ILE A 167 0.04 4.46 1.22
N GLY A 168 0.80 5.28 0.49
CA GLY A 168 0.53 5.54 -0.93
C GLY A 168 0.87 4.33 -1.80
N PRO A 169 0.28 4.15 -2.99
CA PRO A 169 0.51 2.98 -3.84
C PRO A 169 1.97 2.88 -4.34
N PRO A 170 2.47 1.65 -4.61
CA PRO A 170 3.87 1.40 -4.98
C PRO A 170 4.31 1.96 -6.33
N SER A 171 3.38 2.12 -7.27
CA SER A 171 3.68 2.68 -8.59
C SER A 171 2.44 3.29 -9.21
N MET A 172 2.65 4.15 -10.21
CA MET A 172 1.57 4.69 -11.05
C MET A 172 0.79 3.58 -11.76
N SER A 173 1.46 2.48 -12.16
CA SER A 173 0.82 1.34 -12.82
C SER A 173 -0.14 0.61 -11.89
N VAL A 174 0.28 0.37 -10.65
CA VAL A 174 -0.58 -0.21 -9.60
C VAL A 174 -1.72 0.74 -9.24
N GLN A 175 -1.47 2.04 -9.16
CA GLN A 175 -2.50 3.03 -8.89
C GLN A 175 -3.55 3.13 -10.01
N ALA A 176 -3.10 3.21 -11.26
CA ALA A 176 -3.98 3.39 -12.41
C ALA A 176 -4.80 2.12 -12.68
N ASN A 177 -4.13 0.96 -12.65
CA ASN A 177 -4.76 -0.29 -13.09
C ASN A 177 -5.26 -1.18 -11.95
N GLY A 178 -4.82 -0.94 -10.71
CA GLY A 178 -5.37 -1.59 -9.52
C GLY A 178 -6.49 -0.79 -8.86
N GLY A 179 -6.77 0.43 -9.33
CA GLY A 179 -7.84 1.28 -8.79
C GLY A 179 -7.54 1.93 -7.43
N PHE A 180 -6.35 1.69 -6.86
CA PHE A 180 -5.89 2.19 -5.56
C PHE A 180 -5.59 3.70 -5.61
N ARG A 181 -6.64 4.53 -5.59
CA ARG A 181 -6.52 5.99 -5.76
C ARG A 181 -6.08 6.74 -4.50
N ARG A 182 -6.08 6.12 -3.32
CA ARG A 182 -5.85 6.80 -2.04
C ARG A 182 -4.66 6.20 -1.30
N GLU A 183 -4.14 6.98 -0.37
CA GLU A 183 -3.35 6.44 0.73
C GLU A 183 -4.20 5.43 1.49
N LEU A 184 -3.66 4.23 1.65
CA LEU A 184 -4.25 3.15 2.42
C LEU A 184 -4.03 3.50 3.89
N THR A 185 -5.11 3.72 4.64
CA THR A 185 -5.04 4.09 6.06
C THR A 185 -5.15 2.85 6.92
N MET A 186 -4.05 2.43 7.56
CA MET A 186 -4.08 1.35 8.54
C MET A 186 -4.33 1.90 9.94
N SER A 187 -5.34 1.37 10.64
CA SER A 187 -5.82 1.94 11.92
C SER A 187 -5.55 1.10 13.17
N LYS A 188 -5.63 -0.23 13.08
CA LYS A 188 -5.50 -1.13 14.26
C LYS A 188 -4.75 -2.42 13.98
N ASN A 189 -4.90 -2.95 12.78
CA ASN A 189 -4.33 -4.24 12.43
C ASN A 189 -2.92 -4.06 11.88
N MET A 190 -2.02 -4.99 12.23
CA MET A 190 -0.67 -5.06 11.64
C MET A 190 -0.71 -5.55 10.20
N GLU A 191 -1.87 -5.98 9.73
CA GLU A 191 -2.10 -6.47 8.41
C GLU A 191 -3.49 -6.06 7.92
N GLU A 192 -3.58 -5.61 6.68
CA GLU A 192 -4.84 -5.15 6.10
C GLU A 192 -4.86 -5.49 4.61
N VAL A 193 -6.02 -5.92 4.12
CA VAL A 193 -6.23 -6.23 2.70
C VAL A 193 -7.23 -5.24 2.16
N PHE A 194 -6.83 -4.54 1.10
CA PHE A 194 -7.67 -3.60 0.38
C PHE A 194 -8.09 -4.23 -0.93
N GLU A 195 -9.38 -4.20 -1.24
CA GLU A 195 -9.93 -4.69 -2.50
C GLU A 195 -10.63 -3.54 -3.24
N GLU A 196 -10.41 -3.47 -4.55
CA GLU A 196 -11.02 -2.48 -5.44
C GLU A 196 -11.56 -3.20 -6.68
N GLU A 197 -12.80 -2.91 -7.06
CA GLU A 197 -13.42 -3.47 -8.26
C GLU A 197 -13.21 -2.53 -9.46
N LEU A 198 -12.83 -3.13 -10.59
CA LEU A 198 -12.67 -2.46 -11.87
C LEU A 198 -13.64 -3.07 -12.88
N ILE A 199 -14.38 -2.20 -13.57
CA ILE A 199 -15.27 -2.59 -14.66
C ILE A 199 -14.57 -2.32 -15.99
N TRP A 200 -14.40 -3.37 -16.76
CA TRP A 200 -13.85 -3.40 -18.10
C TRP A 200 -14.99 -3.49 -19.10
N THR A 201 -14.98 -2.63 -20.11
CA THR A 201 -15.98 -2.66 -21.19
C THR A 201 -15.28 -2.78 -22.53
N LEU A 202 -15.82 -3.64 -23.39
CA LEU A 202 -15.45 -3.82 -24.78
C LEU A 202 -16.67 -3.56 -25.64
N ASP A 203 -16.51 -2.73 -26.66
CA ASP A 203 -17.47 -2.55 -27.74
C ASP A 203 -16.69 -2.56 -29.06
N THR A 204 -16.89 -3.57 -29.89
CA THR A 204 -16.08 -3.79 -31.10
C THR A 204 -16.89 -4.39 -32.24
N GLU A 205 -16.48 -4.10 -33.48
CA GLU A 205 -17.05 -4.64 -34.70
C GLU A 205 -16.17 -5.78 -35.22
N ILE A 206 -16.78 -6.95 -35.44
CA ILE A 206 -16.15 -8.14 -35.99
C ILE A 206 -16.63 -8.33 -37.42
N VAL A 207 -15.71 -8.12 -38.37
CA VAL A 207 -15.95 -8.36 -39.78
C VAL A 207 -15.61 -9.82 -40.10
N VAL A 208 -16.54 -10.53 -40.73
CA VAL A 208 -16.40 -11.95 -41.07
C VAL A 208 -16.52 -12.13 -42.60
N PRO A 209 -15.44 -12.54 -43.28
CA PRO A 209 -15.47 -12.77 -44.72
C PRO A 209 -16.42 -13.90 -45.15
N PRO A 210 -16.89 -13.93 -46.41
CA PRO A 210 -17.68 -15.03 -46.96
C PRO A 210 -16.97 -16.38 -46.85
N GLY A 211 -17.62 -17.39 -46.29
CA GLY A 211 -17.07 -18.74 -46.15
C GLY A 211 -16.01 -18.88 -45.05
N TYR A 212 -15.99 -17.99 -44.05
CA TYR A 212 -15.04 -18.02 -42.93
C TYR A 212 -15.74 -18.09 -41.57
N ASN A 213 -15.01 -18.63 -40.61
CA ASN A 213 -15.21 -18.47 -39.18
C ASN A 213 -14.19 -17.47 -38.64
N THR A 214 -14.64 -16.45 -37.91
CA THR A 214 -13.78 -15.55 -37.16
C THR A 214 -13.94 -15.83 -35.68
N ARG A 215 -12.90 -16.34 -35.02
CA ARG A 215 -12.83 -16.47 -33.57
C ARG A 215 -12.35 -15.16 -32.96
N ALA A 216 -13.09 -14.64 -32.00
CA ALA A 216 -12.71 -13.49 -31.19
C ALA A 216 -12.47 -13.92 -29.75
N GLU A 217 -11.25 -13.70 -29.25
CA GLU A 217 -10.83 -14.02 -27.88
C GLU A 217 -10.52 -12.76 -27.09
N LEU A 218 -11.18 -12.60 -25.95
CA LEU A 218 -10.90 -11.53 -25.00
C LEU A 218 -9.85 -12.00 -23.99
N ILE A 219 -8.69 -11.34 -24.00
CA ILE A 219 -7.55 -11.68 -23.15
C ILE A 219 -7.31 -10.55 -22.16
N ILE A 220 -7.23 -10.89 -20.88
CA ILE A 220 -6.76 -9.99 -19.83
C ILE A 220 -5.39 -10.42 -19.36
N THR A 221 -4.54 -9.44 -19.11
CA THR A 221 -3.24 -9.65 -18.49
C THR A 221 -3.30 -9.08 -17.08
N GLU A 222 -2.90 -9.88 -16.10
CA GLU A 222 -2.78 -9.51 -14.69
C GLU A 222 -1.31 -9.55 -14.28
N ASP A 223 -0.97 -8.78 -13.25
CA ASP A 223 0.38 -8.73 -12.68
C ASP A 223 0.32 -8.66 -11.16
N GLU A 224 1.45 -8.98 -10.55
CA GLU A 224 1.62 -8.98 -9.11
C GLU A 224 2.79 -8.07 -8.74
N TYR A 225 2.60 -7.26 -7.70
CA TYR A 225 3.65 -6.45 -7.10
C TYR A 225 3.96 -6.95 -5.70
N TYR A 226 5.22 -7.24 -5.43
CA TYR A 226 5.72 -7.50 -4.08
C TYR A 226 6.82 -6.50 -3.75
N GLY A 227 6.70 -5.81 -2.63
CA GLY A 227 7.71 -4.84 -2.23
C GLY A 227 7.71 -4.53 -0.74
N LYS A 228 8.85 -4.06 -0.26
CA LYS A 228 8.97 -3.48 1.09
C LYS A 228 8.78 -1.98 1.01
N PHE A 229 8.26 -1.39 2.07
CA PHE A 229 8.08 0.05 2.17
C PHE A 229 8.53 0.59 3.53
N GLN A 230 8.82 1.88 3.55
CA GLN A 230 9.11 2.64 4.74
C GLN A 230 8.27 3.91 4.79
N VAL A 231 7.78 4.26 5.97
CA VAL A 231 7.07 5.51 6.26
C VAL A 231 7.72 6.17 7.47
N GLU A 232 8.28 7.35 7.27
CA GLU A 232 8.89 8.13 8.34
C GLU A 232 7.79 8.91 9.08
N THR A 233 7.61 8.65 10.37
CA THR A 233 6.69 9.40 11.24
C THR A 233 7.49 10.37 12.11
N ILE A 234 7.17 11.65 12.01
CA ILE A 234 7.71 12.71 12.85
C ILE A 234 6.74 12.99 13.99
N PHE A 235 7.27 13.02 15.21
CA PHE A 235 6.60 13.47 16.42
C PHE A 235 7.20 14.81 16.81
N GLU A 236 6.39 15.86 16.90
CA GLU A 236 6.85 17.20 17.26
C GLU A 236 5.92 17.85 18.29
N GLY A 237 6.49 18.50 19.30
CA GLY A 237 5.75 19.28 20.29
C GLY A 237 5.99 18.80 21.71
N SER A 238 4.93 18.67 22.50
CA SER A 238 5.04 18.28 23.91
C SER A 238 3.93 17.33 24.34
N ILE A 239 4.24 16.51 25.35
CA ILE A 239 3.30 15.62 26.00
C ILE A 239 3.16 16.07 27.45
N SER A 240 1.94 16.12 27.98
CA SER A 240 1.73 16.34 29.41
C SER A 240 1.03 15.18 30.07
N VAL A 241 1.46 14.82 31.29
CA VAL A 241 0.87 13.75 32.07
C VAL A 241 0.35 14.31 33.38
N LYS A 242 -0.94 14.13 33.64
CA LYS A 242 -1.58 14.55 34.89
C LYS A 242 -1.34 13.49 35.96
N LEU A 243 -0.84 13.90 37.11
CA LEU A 243 -0.62 13.04 38.26
C LEU A 243 -1.70 13.29 39.30
N ARG A 244 -2.35 12.23 39.75
CA ARG A 244 -3.51 12.30 40.65
C ARG A 244 -3.17 11.93 42.08
N ASP A 245 -3.87 12.56 43.03
CA ASP A 245 -3.77 12.25 44.45
C ASP A 245 -4.37 10.86 44.72
N LYS A 246 -3.67 10.06 45.53
CA LYS A 246 -4.12 8.73 45.94
C LYS A 246 -5.46 8.73 46.67
N LYS A 247 -5.82 9.83 47.34
CA LYS A 247 -6.99 9.88 48.23
C LYS A 247 -8.27 10.29 47.51
N ASP A 248 -8.20 11.36 46.72
CA ASP A 248 -9.38 12.00 46.13
C ASP A 248 -9.36 12.07 44.60
N GLY A 249 -8.28 11.63 43.95
CA GLY A 249 -8.14 11.63 42.49
C GLY A 249 -7.94 13.02 41.87
N SER A 250 -7.78 14.07 42.70
CA SER A 250 -7.49 15.43 42.24
C SER A 250 -6.11 15.53 41.60
N VAL A 251 -5.92 16.47 40.67
CA VAL A 251 -4.61 16.65 40.01
C VAL A 251 -3.64 17.33 40.97
N VAL A 252 -2.57 16.63 41.34
CA VAL A 252 -1.52 17.12 42.25
C VAL A 252 -0.40 17.81 41.49
N SER A 253 -0.04 17.28 40.31
CA SER A 253 1.06 17.79 39.50
C SER A 253 0.85 17.43 38.03
N VAL A 254 1.53 18.15 37.13
CA VAL A 254 1.57 17.84 35.71
C VAL A 254 3.03 17.74 35.28
N VAL A 255 3.41 16.59 34.73
CA VAL A 255 4.72 16.42 34.09
C VAL A 255 4.60 16.89 32.65
N ILE A 256 5.41 17.87 32.25
CA ILE A 256 5.47 18.37 30.88
C ILE A 256 6.77 17.91 30.25
N ILE A 257 6.66 17.13 29.16
CA ILE A 257 7.78 16.59 28.39
C ILE A 257 7.92 17.45 27.14
N ASN A 258 8.82 18.43 27.17
CA ASN A 258 9.13 19.32 26.04
C ASN A 258 10.27 18.80 25.16
N ASP A 259 11.15 17.97 25.73
CA ASP A 259 12.27 17.36 25.04
C ASP A 259 11.92 15.90 24.75
N LEU A 260 11.34 15.67 23.56
CA LEU A 260 10.89 14.35 23.16
C LEU A 260 12.06 13.37 22.99
N SER A 261 13.29 13.86 22.76
CA SER A 261 14.46 13.01 22.59
C SER A 261 14.85 12.23 23.85
N LYS A 262 14.45 12.71 25.03
CA LYS A 262 14.64 12.02 26.32
C LYS A 262 13.64 10.89 26.56
N LEU A 263 12.45 11.01 25.98
CA LEU A 263 11.37 10.03 26.08
C LEU A 263 11.45 9.00 24.96
N LEU A 264 11.53 9.48 23.72
CA LEU A 264 11.49 8.72 22.49
C LEU A 264 12.92 8.52 21.97
N THR A 265 13.59 7.51 22.53
CA THR A 265 15.05 7.30 22.37
C THR A 265 15.40 6.30 21.26
N ALA A 266 16.68 6.29 20.86
CA ALA A 266 17.22 5.34 19.89
C ALA A 266 17.09 3.88 20.31
N LYS A 267 17.06 3.58 21.62
CA LYS A 267 16.79 2.23 22.14
C LYS A 267 15.46 1.67 21.63
N ASN A 268 14.47 2.55 21.46
CA ASN A 268 13.13 2.22 21.01
C ASN A 268 12.93 2.48 19.51
N GLY A 269 14.02 2.72 18.76
CA GLY A 269 13.98 2.90 17.30
C GLY A 269 13.65 4.33 16.83
N PHE A 270 13.67 5.32 17.73
CA PHE A 270 13.51 6.73 17.40
C PHE A 270 14.85 7.41 17.10
N HIS A 271 14.81 8.43 16.23
CA HIS A 271 15.97 9.21 15.85
C HIS A 271 15.69 10.70 16.10
N PRO A 272 16.58 11.43 16.80
CA PRO A 272 16.40 12.86 16.98
C PRO A 272 16.49 13.58 15.63
N ILE A 273 15.68 14.62 15.45
CA ILE A 273 15.78 15.47 14.27
C ILE A 273 16.91 16.49 14.51
N PRO A 274 17.88 16.64 13.59
CA PRO A 274 18.95 17.61 13.76
C PRO A 274 18.42 19.01 14.06
N ASN A 275 19.03 19.69 15.03
CA ASN A 275 18.67 21.05 15.46
C ASN A 275 17.25 21.21 16.08
N SER A 276 16.61 20.11 16.49
CA SER A 276 15.34 20.13 17.23
C SER A 276 15.38 19.19 18.42
N THR A 277 15.02 19.69 19.61
CA THR A 277 14.86 18.88 20.83
C THR A 277 13.41 18.46 21.07
N ASN A 278 12.47 19.19 20.47
CA ASN A 278 11.03 18.93 20.56
C ASN A 278 10.52 18.03 19.45
N ALA A 279 11.39 17.48 18.58
CA ALA A 279 11.01 16.59 17.50
C ALA A 279 11.89 15.35 17.38
N VAL A 280 11.25 14.21 17.11
CA VAL A 280 11.90 12.92 16.85
C VAL A 280 11.21 12.22 15.70
N CYS A 281 11.94 11.30 15.07
CA CYS A 281 11.49 10.53 13.93
C CYS A 281 11.47 9.03 14.28
N PHE A 282 10.47 8.31 13.78
CA PHE A 282 10.43 6.85 13.77
C PHE A 282 10.23 6.36 12.33
N VAL A 283 10.99 5.34 11.91
CA VAL A 283 10.80 4.71 10.59
C VAL A 283 9.95 3.46 10.76
N ASN A 284 8.71 3.53 10.27
CA ASN A 284 7.82 2.39 10.14
C ASN A 284 8.22 1.60 8.90
N GLU A 285 8.17 0.28 9.00
CA GLU A 285 8.56 -0.64 7.93
C GLU A 285 7.46 -1.67 7.73
N GLY A 286 7.19 -1.93 6.46
CA GLY A 286 6.17 -2.87 6.04
C GLY A 286 6.52 -3.55 4.72
N SER A 287 5.66 -4.46 4.30
CA SER A 287 5.64 -5.01 2.96
C SER A 287 4.24 -4.94 2.39
N CYS A 288 4.14 -4.83 1.07
CA CYS A 288 2.89 -5.00 0.36
C CYS A 288 2.98 -6.07 -0.71
N HIS A 289 1.84 -6.72 -0.92
CA HIS A 289 1.59 -7.62 -2.04
C HIS A 289 0.32 -7.16 -2.73
N CYS A 290 0.41 -6.65 -3.95
CA CYS A 290 -0.74 -6.25 -4.73
C CYS A 290 -0.92 -7.15 -5.97
N HIS A 291 -2.17 -7.47 -6.29
CA HIS A 291 -2.60 -8.17 -7.50
C HIS A 291 -3.58 -7.28 -8.27
N TYR A 292 -3.34 -7.07 -9.56
CA TYR A 292 -4.10 -6.11 -10.35
C TYR A 292 -4.09 -6.45 -11.85
N GLY A 293 -5.15 -6.05 -12.55
CA GLY A 293 -5.20 -6.11 -14.01
C GLY A 293 -4.21 -5.13 -14.62
N VAL A 294 -3.56 -5.48 -15.73
CA VAL A 294 -2.60 -4.63 -16.45
C VAL A 294 -3.15 -4.15 -17.78
N GLY A 295 -3.95 -4.99 -18.45
CA GLY A 295 -4.51 -4.63 -19.73
C GLY A 295 -5.45 -5.67 -20.29
N GLN A 296 -6.14 -5.25 -21.34
CA GLN A 296 -7.13 -6.03 -22.06
C GLN A 296 -6.84 -5.93 -23.55
N ARG A 297 -6.96 -7.05 -24.27
CA ARG A 297 -6.90 -7.09 -25.74
C ARG A 297 -7.88 -8.09 -26.30
N VAL A 298 -8.23 -7.90 -27.57
CA VAL A 298 -9.02 -8.86 -28.36
C VAL A 298 -8.12 -9.44 -29.43
N GLU A 299 -8.04 -10.76 -29.50
CA GLU A 299 -7.37 -11.47 -30.59
C GLU A 299 -8.41 -12.05 -31.55
N LEU A 300 -8.24 -11.80 -32.85
CA LEU A 300 -9.09 -12.33 -33.91
C LEU A 300 -8.32 -13.37 -34.71
N GLN A 301 -8.92 -14.53 -34.93
CA GLN A 301 -8.38 -15.61 -35.74
C GLN A 301 -9.40 -16.02 -36.79
N GLU A 302 -8.99 -16.08 -38.05
CA GLU A 302 -9.88 -16.46 -39.16
C GLU A 302 -9.55 -17.86 -39.66
N GLU A 303 -10.57 -18.68 -39.84
CA GLU A 303 -10.46 -20.04 -40.38
C GLU A 303 -11.49 -20.23 -41.49
N LYS A 304 -11.07 -20.80 -42.61
CA LYS A 304 -11.97 -21.08 -43.74
C LYS A 304 -12.88 -22.27 -43.41
N ILE A 305 -14.16 -22.17 -43.76
CA ILE A 305 -15.18 -23.24 -43.59
C ILE A 305 -14.97 -24.35 -44.63
#